data_AF-A0A4U3F617-F1
#
_entry.id   AF-A0A4U3F617-F1
#
_cell.length_a   1.000
_cell.length_b   1.000
_cell.length_c   1.000
_cell.angle_alpha   90.00
_cell.angle_beta   90.00
_cell.angle_gamma   90.00
#
_symmetry.space_group_name_H-M   'P 1'
#
loop_
_entity.id
_entity.type
_entity.pdbx_description
1 polymer ?
#
loop_
_entity_poly.entity_id
_entity_poly.type
_entity_poly.pdbx_seq_one_letter_code
_entity_poly.pdbx_strand_id
1 'polypeptide(L)'
;MQFTVNATLIIEIEDVEAMCCYRDRDGDTFEDSLRFEIQLQELILSPDCIVDIQFPADIFIDPYYESEKIIQAVHYVIEEIHTSSASRASLSIHT
;
A
#
# COMPACT_ATOMS: atom_id res chain seq x y z
N MET A 1 -5.30 2.58 -7.88
CA MET A 1 -3.89 2.77 -7.46
C MET A 1 -2.97 2.82 -8.66
N GLN A 2 -1.93 3.65 -8.61
CA GLN A 2 -0.99 3.77 -9.73
C GLN A 2 0.46 3.86 -9.26
N PHE A 3 1.37 3.18 -9.97
CA PHE A 3 2.80 3.32 -9.79
C PHE A 3 3.42 4.03 -11.00
N THR A 4 4.04 5.18 -10.77
CA THR A 4 4.52 6.06 -11.86
C THR A 4 5.96 5.77 -12.26
N VAL A 5 6.36 6.26 -13.44
CA VAL A 5 7.75 6.19 -13.93
C VAL A 5 8.77 6.89 -13.02
N ASN A 6 8.32 7.81 -12.18
CA ASN A 6 9.15 8.54 -11.23
C ASN A 6 9.22 7.85 -9.86
N ALA A 7 8.91 6.56 -9.79
CA ALA A 7 9.02 5.80 -8.55
C ALA A 7 8.03 6.27 -7.45
N THR A 8 6.96 6.97 -7.83
CA THR A 8 5.91 7.41 -6.90
C THR A 8 4.73 6.45 -6.93
N LEU A 9 4.31 5.99 -5.76
CA LEU A 9 3.05 5.28 -5.56
C LEU A 9 1.94 6.30 -5.27
N ILE A 10 0.92 6.33 -6.13
CA ILE A 10 -0.25 7.19 -5.96
C ILE A 10 -1.40 6.32 -5.46
N ILE A 11 -1.86 6.61 -4.25
CA ILE A 11 -3.07 6.07 -3.66
C ILE A 11 -4.23 6.98 -4.09
N GLU A 12 -5.21 6.42 -4.80
CA GLU A 12 -6.40 7.14 -5.25
C GLU A 12 -7.51 7.04 -4.20
N ILE A 13 -8.52 7.91 -4.28
CA ILE A 13 -9.60 7.91 -3.27
C ILE A 13 -10.40 6.61 -3.33
N GLU A 14 -10.56 6.04 -4.52
CA GLU A 14 -11.22 4.75 -4.75
C GLU A 14 -10.49 3.61 -4.04
N ASP A 15 -9.16 3.65 -3.95
CA ASP A 15 -8.39 2.65 -3.21
C ASP A 15 -8.67 2.74 -1.70
N VAL A 16 -8.77 3.97 -1.19
CA VAL A 16 -9.08 4.23 0.23
C VAL A 16 -10.51 3.83 0.55
N GLU A 17 -11.46 4.15 -0.34
CA GLU A 17 -12.85 3.74 -0.21
C GLU A 17 -12.98 2.22 -0.23
N ALA A 18 -12.24 1.52 -1.09
CA ALA A 18 -12.20 0.06 -1.10
C ALA A 18 -11.67 -0.49 0.23
N MET A 19 -10.59 0.07 0.76
CA MET A 19 -10.04 -0.32 2.07
C MET A 19 -11.06 -0.12 3.20
N CYS A 20 -11.74 1.02 3.24
CA CYS A 20 -12.81 1.27 4.20
C CYS A 20 -13.99 0.30 4.02
N CYS A 21 -14.32 -0.05 2.77
CA CYS A 21 -15.37 -1.02 2.47
C CYS A 21 -15.04 -2.42 3.01
N TYR A 22 -13.81 -2.92 2.86
CA TYR A 22 -13.41 -4.22 3.42
C TYR A 22 -13.39 -4.20 4.95
N ARG A 23 -12.90 -3.11 5.57
CA ARG A 23 -12.99 -2.91 7.02
C ARG A 23 -14.44 -3.00 7.49
N ASP A 24 -15.35 -2.27 6.85
CA ASP A 24 -16.75 -2.16 7.29
C ASP A 24 -17.56 -3.43 7.01
N ARG A 25 -17.26 -4.12 5.90
CA ARG A 25 -17.97 -5.33 5.48
C ARG A 25 -17.45 -6.59 6.17
N ASP A 26 -16.13 -6.77 6.18
CA ASP A 26 -15.46 -8.02 6.53
C ASP A 26 -14.73 -7.93 7.87
N GLY A 27 -14.53 -6.71 8.40
CA GLY A 27 -13.75 -6.48 9.62
C GLY A 27 -12.25 -6.50 9.40
N ASP A 28 -11.80 -6.40 8.15
CA ASP A 28 -10.40 -6.46 7.77
C ASP A 28 -9.61 -5.24 8.27
N THR A 29 -8.30 -5.45 8.49
CA THR A 29 -7.37 -4.37 8.77
C THR A 29 -7.08 -3.55 7.52
N PHE A 30 -6.61 -2.32 7.68
CA PHE A 30 -6.20 -1.50 6.53
C PHE A 30 -5.01 -2.13 5.80
N GLU A 31 -4.10 -2.80 6.52
CA GLU A 31 -2.97 -3.51 5.96
C GLU A 31 -3.42 -4.67 5.07
N ASP A 32 -4.35 -5.49 5.53
CA ASP A 32 -4.87 -6.62 4.77
C ASP A 32 -5.68 -6.17 3.56
N SER A 33 -6.49 -5.13 3.76
CA SER A 33 -7.27 -4.47 2.70
C SER A 33 -6.36 -3.94 1.59
N LEU A 34 -5.25 -3.29 1.96
CA LEU A 34 -4.29 -2.75 1.01
C LEU A 34 -3.56 -3.86 0.24
N ARG A 35 -3.16 -4.95 0.91
CA ARG A 35 -2.55 -6.11 0.24
C ARG A 35 -3.51 -6.71 -0.78
N PHE A 36 -4.79 -6.81 -0.43
CA PHE A 36 -5.82 -7.29 -1.33
C PHE A 36 -5.95 -6.38 -2.57
N GLU A 37 -6.01 -5.06 -2.39
CA GLU A 37 -6.08 -4.12 -3.51
C GLU A 37 -4.85 -4.19 -4.44
N ILE A 38 -3.65 -4.25 -3.87
CA ILE A 38 -2.40 -4.42 -4.66
C ILE A 38 -2.46 -5.71 -5.50
N GLN A 39 -2.95 -6.80 -4.92
CA GLN A 39 -3.10 -8.08 -5.62
C GLN A 39 -4.19 -8.03 -6.70
N LEU A 40 -5.34 -7.43 -6.38
CA LEU A 40 -6.49 -7.32 -7.28
C LEU A 40 -6.17 -6.48 -8.51
N GLN A 41 -5.42 -5.40 -8.32
CA GLN A 41 -4.98 -4.51 -9.40
C GLN A 41 -3.72 -5.03 -10.13
N GLU A 42 -3.25 -6.23 -9.77
CA GLU A 42 -2.03 -6.86 -10.31
C GLU A 42 -0.81 -5.92 -10.28
N LEU A 43 -0.73 -5.07 -9.25
CA LEU A 43 0.27 -4.01 -9.17
C LEU A 43 1.63 -4.60 -8.75
N ILE A 44 2.58 -4.60 -9.67
CA ILE A 44 3.96 -5.04 -9.39
C ILE A 44 4.72 -3.90 -8.74
N LEU A 45 4.76 -3.91 -7.40
CA LEU A 45 5.56 -2.97 -6.62
C LEU A 45 6.98 -3.50 -6.48
N SER A 46 7.94 -2.79 -7.06
CA SER A 46 9.36 -2.98 -6.75
C SER A 46 9.71 -2.05 -5.60
N PRO A 47 9.89 -2.56 -4.37
CA PRO A 47 10.06 -1.72 -3.19
C PRO A 47 11.35 -0.89 -3.22
N ASP A 48 12.39 -1.38 -3.89
CA ASP A 48 13.63 -0.64 -4.13
C ASP A 48 13.44 0.55 -5.09
N CYS A 49 12.26 0.65 -5.68
CA CYS A 49 11.88 1.68 -6.64
C CYS A 49 10.76 2.57 -6.10
N ILE A 50 10.34 2.51 -4.84
CA ILE A 50 9.37 3.48 -4.30
C ILE A 50 10.13 4.59 -3.59
N VAL A 51 10.08 5.81 -4.12
CA VAL A 51 10.75 6.98 -3.53
C VAL A 51 9.77 7.94 -2.85
N ASP A 52 8.49 7.85 -3.18
CA ASP A 52 7.44 8.73 -2.66
C ASP A 52 6.08 8.02 -2.66
N ILE A 53 5.22 8.41 -1.72
CA ILE A 53 3.84 7.92 -1.61
C ILE A 53 2.91 9.13 -1.52
N GLN A 54 1.96 9.21 -2.44
CA GLN A 54 0.99 10.29 -2.49
C GLN A 54 -0.39 9.80 -2.11
N PHE A 55 -1.08 10.59 -1.30
CA PHE A 55 -2.41 10.30 -0.78
C PHE A 55 -3.43 11.32 -1.30
N PRO A 56 -4.72 10.93 -1.44
CA PRO A 56 -5.76 11.86 -1.83
C PRO A 56 -6.00 12.88 -0.70
N ALA A 57 -6.23 14.15 -1.05
CA ALA A 57 -6.42 15.20 -0.05
C ALA A 57 -7.65 14.97 0.84
N ASP A 58 -8.68 14.31 0.30
CA ASP A 58 -9.95 14.04 0.95
C ASP A 58 -9.81 13.23 2.24
N ILE A 59 -8.79 12.36 2.33
CA ILE A 59 -8.57 11.53 3.54
C ILE A 59 -8.21 12.39 4.76
N PHE A 60 -7.66 13.57 4.55
CA PHE A 60 -7.27 14.48 5.63
C PHE A 60 -8.41 15.39 6.10
N ILE A 61 -9.51 15.44 5.33
CA ILE A 61 -10.63 16.35 5.57
C ILE A 61 -11.80 15.61 6.20
N ASP A 62 -12.13 14.42 5.69
CA ASP A 62 -13.27 13.65 6.17
C ASP A 62 -12.86 12.73 7.33
N PRO A 63 -13.44 12.88 8.54
CA PRO A 63 -13.12 12.06 9.70
C PRO A 63 -13.54 10.59 9.57
N TYR A 64 -14.39 10.24 8.60
CA TYR A 64 -14.67 8.83 8.27
C TYR A 64 -13.39 8.10 7.85
N TYR A 65 -12.52 8.81 7.12
CA TYR A 65 -11.20 8.30 6.78
C TYR A 65 -10.29 8.45 7.98
N GLU A 66 -9.92 7.31 8.57
CA GLU A 66 -8.95 7.22 9.66
C GLU A 66 -7.53 7.43 9.09
N SER A 67 -7.26 8.62 8.56
CA SER A 67 -6.07 8.92 7.74
C SER A 67 -4.76 8.49 8.36
N GLU A 68 -4.56 8.72 9.65
CA GLU A 68 -3.36 8.27 10.36
C GLU A 68 -3.16 6.75 10.26
N LYS A 69 -4.24 5.96 10.44
CA LYS A 69 -4.18 4.50 10.34
C LYS A 69 -3.97 4.02 8.92
N ILE A 70 -4.64 4.66 7.96
CA ILE A 70 -4.47 4.35 6.53
C ILE A 70 -3.02 4.61 6.10
N ILE A 71 -2.46 5.77 6.46
CA ILE A 71 -1.07 6.13 6.13
C ILE A 71 -0.10 5.14 6.79
N GLN A 72 -0.29 4.81 8.07
CA GLN A 72 0.54 3.82 8.76
C GLN A 72 0.48 2.45 8.09
N ALA A 73 -0.72 1.99 7.73
CA ALA A 73 -0.91 0.72 7.04
C ALA A 73 -0.21 0.69 5.67
N VAL A 74 -0.32 1.78 4.90
CA VAL A 74 0.38 1.91 3.62
C VAL A 74 1.88 1.83 3.81
N HIS A 75 2.46 2.62 4.71
CA HIS A 75 3.89 2.57 4.98
C HIS A 75 4.35 1.17 5.44
N TYR A 76 3.60 0.54 6.35
CA TYR A 76 3.92 -0.79 6.85
C TYR A 76 3.97 -1.85 5.74
N VAL A 77 2.94 -1.90 4.89
CA VAL A 77 2.87 -2.88 3.79
C VAL A 77 3.98 -2.64 2.77
N ILE A 78 4.30 -1.38 2.44
CA ILE A 78 5.39 -1.06 1.51
C ILE A 78 6.75 -1.47 2.10
N GLU A 79 7.00 -1.22 3.39
CA GLU A 79 8.22 -1.67 4.08
C GLU A 79 8.30 -3.21 4.18
N GLU A 80 7.19 -3.89 4.41
CA GLU A 80 7.13 -5.35 4.45
C GLU A 80 7.48 -5.97 3.08
N ILE A 81 6.98 -5.37 2.00
CA ILE A 81 7.34 -5.78 0.63
C ILE A 81 8.85 -5.56 0.40
N HIS A 82 9.42 -4.45 0.90
CA HIS A 82 10.86 -4.17 0.85
C HIS A 82 11.71 -5.23 1.54
N THR A 83 11.39 -5.53 2.80
CA THR A 83 12.13 -6.52 3.60
C THR A 83 11.98 -7.95 3.06
N SER A 84 10.81 -8.30 2.52
CA SER A 84 10.56 -9.58 1.85
C SER A 84 11.37 -9.74 0.55
N SER A 85 11.57 -8.66 -0.20
CA SER A 85 12.45 -8.63 -1.38
C SER A 85 13.92 -8.82 -1.02
N ALA A 86 14.42 -8.07 -0.01
CA ALA A 86 15.80 -8.14 0.46
C ALA A 86 16.19 -9.52 1.03
N SER A 87 15.24 -10.20 1.69
CA SER A 87 15.43 -11.56 2.20
C SER A 87 15.61 -12.59 1.06
N ARG A 88 14.84 -12.48 -0.02
CA ARG A 88 14.97 -13.36 -1.21
C ARG A 88 16.25 -13.11 -2.00
N ALA A 89 16.72 -11.86 -2.09
CA ALA A 89 17.98 -11.53 -2.75
C ALA A 89 19.19 -12.09 -1.98
N SER A 90 19.15 -12.05 -0.64
CA SER A 90 20.23 -12.54 0.22
C SER A 90 20.40 -14.08 0.19
N LEU A 91 19.33 -14.82 -0.13
CA LEU A 91 19.36 -16.28 -0.27
C LEU A 91 19.89 -16.77 -1.64
N SER A 92 20.02 -15.91 -2.64
CA SER A 92 20.53 -16.29 -3.98
C SER A 92 22.05 -16.13 -4.16
N ILE A 93 22.77 -15.59 -3.18
CA ILE A 93 24.23 -15.48 -3.23
C ILE A 93 24.85 -16.62 -2.43
N HIS A 94 24.71 -17.87 -2.88
CA HIS A 94 25.61 -18.98 -2.52
C HIS A 94 25.38 -20.12 -3.53
N THR A 95 26.22 -20.22 -4.54
CA THR A 95 26.47 -21.45 -5.31
C THR A 95 27.92 -21.46 -5.75
#